data_AF-A0A1J5PTF0-F1
#
_entry.id   AF-A0A1J5PTF0-F1
#
_cell.length_a   1.000
_cell.length_b   1.000
_cell.length_c   1.000
_cell.angle_alpha   90.00
_cell.angle_beta   90.00
_cell.angle_gamma   90.00
#
_symmetry.space_group_name_H-M   'P 1'
#
loop_
_entity.id
_entity.type
_entity.pdbx_description
1 polymer ?
#
loop_
_entity_poly.entity_id
_entity_poly.type
_entity_poly.pdbx_seq_one_letter_code
_entity_poly.pdbx_strand_id
1 'polypeptide(L)'
;MSVAEVHDASAFAEIVQVENLGFCAFGDGGKLAERGDTKLGGRIPVNPSGGLESKGHPIGATGLGQIYELVLQLRGEAEQRQVAGARFAIAENGGGFHGYEEAAAQGLVAGLNAALAAGGSEPVVFDRADGYLGVMIDDLVTRGITEPYRMFTSRAEYRLTLRADNADQRLTDKGIALGCVGQTRSLRHRAKMAALNAAKARTKSLTLTPNEAARYGLALNKDGQRRSAFELLAYPEIGWSEIHGIWPELSAIDPAIAAHLEIDAKYDIYLKRQVADVDAFRRDEGLILGNIDYSAVPGLSNEARSRLEAARPRTVGQACRLDGLTPAALGILAAYLRRETRRKAAAQPPATSA
;
A
#
# COMPACT_ATOMS: atom_id res chain seq x y z
N MET A 1 -14.14 22.81 11.27
CA MET A 1 -12.86 22.26 11.77
C MET A 1 -13.01 22.02 13.27
N SER A 2 -12.55 20.89 13.82
CA SER A 2 -12.65 20.64 15.26
C SER A 2 -11.32 20.80 16.00
N VAL A 3 -10.20 20.42 15.37
CA VAL A 3 -8.86 20.48 15.96
C VAL A 3 -7.81 20.52 14.86
N ALA A 4 -6.68 21.18 15.09
CA ALA A 4 -5.55 21.18 14.16
C ALA A 4 -4.23 20.90 14.88
N GLU A 5 -3.33 20.18 14.22
CA GLU A 5 -1.90 20.23 14.52
C GLU A 5 -1.24 20.93 13.33
N VAL A 6 -0.52 22.03 13.57
CA VAL A 6 0.12 22.87 12.55
C VAL A 6 1.61 22.97 12.83
N HIS A 7 2.37 23.38 11.82
CA HIS A 7 3.79 23.57 11.94
C HIS A 7 4.13 24.85 12.72
N ASP A 8 4.53 24.70 13.98
CA ASP A 8 4.97 25.78 14.87
C ASP A 8 6.43 25.61 15.33
N ALA A 9 7.38 25.34 14.43
CA ALA A 9 8.81 25.30 14.81
C ALA A 9 9.38 26.66 15.30
N SER A 10 8.56 27.71 15.29
CA SER A 10 8.81 29.03 15.88
C SER A 10 7.47 29.69 16.19
N ALA A 11 7.39 30.53 17.23
CA ALA A 11 6.11 31.03 17.77
C ALA A 11 5.24 31.78 16.75
N PHE A 12 5.86 32.47 15.78
CA PHE A 12 5.11 33.15 14.72
C PHE A 12 4.50 32.19 13.69
N ALA A 13 5.01 30.95 13.60
CA ALA A 13 4.60 30.00 12.57
C ALA A 13 3.17 29.51 12.82
N GLU A 14 2.74 29.24 14.06
CA GLU A 14 1.32 28.95 14.34
C GLU A 14 0.41 30.04 13.77
N ILE A 15 0.74 31.31 14.03
CA ILE A 15 -0.01 32.50 13.57
C ILE A 15 -0.14 32.51 12.03
N VAL A 16 0.97 32.27 11.33
CA VAL A 16 0.97 32.24 9.86
C VAL A 16 0.16 31.05 9.34
N GLN A 17 0.26 29.89 9.98
CA GLN A 17 -0.40 28.68 9.49
C GLN A 17 -1.91 28.71 9.72
N VAL A 18 -2.40 29.30 10.81
CA VAL A 18 -3.85 29.48 10.99
C VAL A 18 -4.45 30.45 9.96
N GLU A 19 -3.66 31.41 9.47
CA GLU A 19 -4.06 32.27 8.34
C GLU A 19 -4.06 31.49 7.02
N ASN A 20 -2.98 30.76 6.71
CA ASN A 20 -2.85 29.94 5.50
C ASN A 20 -3.93 28.86 5.36
N LEU A 21 -4.31 28.25 6.48
CA LEU A 21 -5.37 27.25 6.55
C LEU A 21 -6.78 27.85 6.48
N GLY A 22 -6.90 29.19 6.45
CA GLY A 22 -8.16 29.90 6.36
C GLY A 22 -8.98 29.87 7.65
N PHE A 23 -8.35 29.69 8.82
CA PHE A 23 -9.06 29.75 10.10
C PHE A 23 -9.41 31.19 10.49
N CYS A 24 -8.70 32.16 9.92
CA CYS A 24 -8.95 33.60 9.97
C CYS A 24 -8.47 34.29 8.68
N ALA A 25 -8.74 35.58 8.57
CA ALA A 25 -8.20 36.40 7.49
C ALA A 25 -6.69 36.65 7.70
N PHE A 26 -5.96 36.90 6.60
CA PHE A 26 -4.56 37.29 6.67
C PHE A 26 -4.35 38.55 7.52
N GLY A 27 -3.37 38.52 8.42
CA GLY A 27 -3.09 39.58 9.40
C GLY A 27 -3.92 39.52 10.69
N ASP A 28 -4.84 38.56 10.83
CA ASP A 28 -5.65 38.38 12.06
C ASP A 28 -5.22 37.19 12.92
N GLY A 29 -4.22 36.39 12.51
CA GLY A 29 -3.79 35.20 13.23
C GLY A 29 -3.27 35.51 14.63
N GLY A 30 -2.50 36.60 14.79
CA GLY A 30 -2.03 37.04 16.11
C GLY A 30 -3.18 37.41 17.04
N LYS A 31 -4.17 38.16 16.53
CA LYS A 31 -5.38 38.52 17.30
C LYS A 31 -6.20 37.29 17.67
N LEU A 32 -6.25 36.29 16.80
CA LEU A 32 -6.93 35.02 17.05
C LEU A 32 -6.26 34.26 18.21
N ALA A 33 -4.94 34.15 18.21
CA ALA A 33 -4.17 33.54 19.29
C ALA A 33 -4.34 34.33 20.62
N GLU A 34 -4.26 35.65 20.60
CA GLU A 34 -4.43 36.51 21.79
C GLU A 34 -5.79 36.35 22.46
N ARG A 35 -6.88 36.23 21.67
CA ARG A 35 -8.22 35.96 22.20
C ARG A 35 -8.37 34.57 22.82
N GLY A 36 -7.39 33.69 22.62
CA GLY A 36 -7.42 32.31 23.08
C GLY A 36 -8.22 31.37 22.18
N ASP A 37 -8.52 31.78 20.94
CA ASP A 37 -9.31 30.98 20.00
C ASP A 37 -8.59 29.67 19.62
N THR A 38 -7.25 29.65 19.61
CA THR A 38 -6.42 28.46 19.35
C THR A 38 -6.13 27.60 20.58
N LYS A 39 -6.48 28.04 21.79
CA LYS A 39 -6.20 27.28 23.01
C LYS A 39 -7.08 26.05 23.12
N LEU A 40 -6.69 25.12 23.98
CA LEU A 40 -7.58 24.02 24.38
C LEU A 40 -8.87 24.60 25.01
N GLY A 41 -10.02 24.21 24.45
CA GLY A 41 -11.34 24.79 24.79
C GLY A 41 -11.72 26.05 24.02
N GLY A 42 -10.82 26.57 23.17
CA GLY A 42 -11.10 27.67 22.24
C GLY A 42 -11.93 27.24 21.03
N ARG A 43 -12.17 28.19 20.12
CA ARG A 43 -13.00 27.99 18.92
C ARG A 43 -12.43 26.91 17.99
N ILE A 44 -11.11 26.91 17.79
CA ILE A 44 -10.39 25.93 16.95
C ILE A 44 -9.09 25.62 17.68
N PRO A 45 -9.06 24.63 18.59
CA PRO A 45 -7.83 24.26 19.28
C PRO A 45 -6.74 23.86 18.26
N VAL A 46 -5.58 24.53 18.36
CA VAL A 46 -4.40 24.28 17.53
C VAL A 46 -3.28 23.77 18.43
N ASN A 47 -2.56 22.76 17.96
CA ASN A 47 -1.47 22.11 18.66
C ASN A 47 -1.83 21.70 20.11
N PRO A 48 -3.00 21.06 20.37
CA PRO A 48 -3.32 20.57 21.71
C PRO A 48 -2.24 19.63 22.26
N SER A 49 -1.49 18.97 21.38
CA SER A 49 -0.34 18.13 21.72
C SER A 49 0.80 18.89 22.40
N GLY A 50 0.81 20.23 22.34
CA GLY A 50 1.90 21.12 22.75
C GLY A 50 2.76 21.61 21.58
N GLY A 51 2.51 21.11 20.37
CA GLY A 51 3.21 21.54 19.16
C GLY A 51 4.70 21.16 19.14
N LEU A 52 5.38 21.62 18.12
CA LEU A 52 6.80 21.45 17.90
C LEU A 52 7.65 22.26 18.89
N GLU A 53 7.16 23.42 19.36
CA GLU A 53 7.89 24.20 20.35
C GLU A 53 8.06 23.44 21.67
N SER A 54 7.05 22.67 22.07
CA SER A 54 7.11 21.89 23.33
C SER A 54 7.78 20.53 23.16
N LYS A 55 7.68 19.90 21.98
CA LYS A 55 8.16 18.53 21.73
C LYS A 55 9.47 18.45 20.97
N GLY A 56 9.96 19.58 20.47
CA GLY A 56 11.04 19.64 19.49
C GLY A 56 10.55 19.38 18.06
N HIS A 57 11.39 19.73 17.08
CA HIS A 57 11.10 19.57 15.66
C HIS A 57 12.02 18.54 14.97
N PRO A 58 11.81 17.23 15.17
CA PRO A 58 12.44 16.21 14.34
C PRO A 58 11.75 16.21 12.97
N ILE A 59 12.42 16.77 11.95
CA ILE A 59 11.86 17.01 10.59
C ILE A 59 11.06 15.81 10.06
N GLY A 60 11.59 14.59 10.17
CA GLY A 60 10.91 13.38 9.67
C GLY A 60 9.81 12.80 10.56
N ALA A 61 9.83 13.05 11.87
CA ALA A 61 8.86 12.48 12.82
C ALA A 61 7.73 13.44 13.20
N THR A 62 7.87 14.73 12.86
CA THR A 62 6.89 15.77 13.16
C THR A 62 5.51 15.42 12.62
N GLY A 63 5.39 15.16 11.31
CA GLY A 63 4.10 14.86 10.70
C GLY A 63 3.44 13.60 11.28
N LEU A 64 4.23 12.57 11.61
CA LEU A 64 3.73 11.36 12.26
C LEU A 64 3.23 11.64 13.68
N GLY A 65 3.94 12.46 14.46
CA GLY A 65 3.51 12.87 15.79
C GLY A 65 2.20 13.68 15.77
N GLN A 66 2.07 14.60 14.81
CA GLN A 66 0.85 15.37 14.60
C GLN A 66 -0.32 14.45 14.21
N ILE A 67 -0.13 13.55 13.23
CA ILE A 67 -1.16 12.59 12.81
C ILE A 67 -1.55 11.67 13.98
N TYR A 68 -0.57 11.17 14.75
CA TYR A 68 -0.81 10.33 15.91
C TYR A 68 -1.70 11.03 16.94
N GLU A 69 -1.37 12.27 17.32
CA GLU A 69 -2.22 13.04 18.23
C GLU A 69 -3.62 13.20 17.64
N LEU A 70 -3.76 13.61 16.38
CA LEU A 70 -5.07 13.83 15.77
C LEU A 70 -5.91 12.55 15.71
N VAL A 71 -5.30 11.39 15.52
CA VAL A 71 -5.98 10.09 15.61
C VAL A 71 -6.50 9.85 17.04
N LEU A 72 -5.68 10.11 18.07
CA LEU A 72 -6.15 10.03 19.46
C LEU A 72 -7.32 10.98 19.70
N GLN A 73 -7.22 12.23 19.21
CA GLN A 73 -8.27 13.24 19.34
C GLN A 73 -9.58 12.77 18.70
N LEU A 74 -9.53 12.22 17.48
CA LEU A 74 -10.72 11.72 16.78
C LEU A 74 -11.32 10.46 17.42
N ARG A 75 -10.51 9.67 18.13
CA ARG A 75 -10.98 8.49 18.87
C ARG A 75 -11.51 8.78 20.27
N GLY A 76 -11.27 9.98 20.80
CA GLY A 76 -11.58 10.27 22.20
C GLY A 76 -10.53 9.74 23.18
N GLU A 77 -9.30 9.49 22.70
CA GLU A 77 -8.21 8.84 23.43
C GLU A 77 -7.06 9.82 23.80
N ALA A 78 -7.20 11.13 23.56
CA ALA A 78 -6.13 12.11 23.80
C ALA A 78 -6.03 12.62 25.26
N GLU A 79 -6.63 11.89 26.21
CA GLU A 79 -6.55 12.14 27.66
C GLU A 79 -6.83 13.62 28.04
N GLN A 80 -5.94 14.25 28.82
CA GLN A 80 -6.10 15.64 29.29
C GLN A 80 -6.07 16.67 28.15
N ARG A 81 -5.59 16.29 26.97
CA ARG A 81 -5.53 17.15 25.78
C ARG A 81 -6.76 16.99 24.87
N GLN A 82 -7.70 16.13 25.24
CA GLN A 82 -8.86 15.79 24.42
C GLN A 82 -9.73 17.01 24.11
N VAL A 83 -9.90 17.29 22.81
CA VAL A 83 -10.84 18.28 22.30
C VAL A 83 -12.24 17.68 22.30
N ALA A 84 -13.17 18.38 22.96
CA ALA A 84 -14.55 17.96 23.07
C ALA A 84 -15.24 17.89 21.70
N GLY A 85 -15.79 16.72 21.36
CA GLY A 85 -16.54 16.54 20.12
C GLY A 85 -15.68 16.65 18.85
N ALA A 86 -14.41 16.28 18.91
CA ALA A 86 -13.53 16.24 17.74
C ALA A 86 -14.12 15.34 16.64
N ARG A 87 -14.39 15.92 15.46
CA ARG A 87 -14.92 15.20 14.28
C ARG A 87 -14.11 15.43 13.02
N PHE A 88 -13.46 16.58 12.92
CA PHE A 88 -12.61 16.95 11.78
C PHE A 88 -11.27 17.46 12.29
N ALA A 89 -10.19 16.81 11.84
CA ALA A 89 -8.81 17.04 12.25
C ALA A 89 -7.93 17.33 11.02
N ILE A 90 -6.96 18.23 11.14
CA ILE A 90 -6.00 18.57 10.08
C ILE A 90 -4.60 18.57 10.66
N ALA A 91 -3.70 17.93 9.93
CA ALA A 91 -2.28 18.09 10.12
C ALA A 91 -1.77 19.04 9.03
N GLU A 92 -1.18 20.15 9.43
CA GLU A 92 -0.38 21.02 8.60
C GLU A 92 1.07 20.90 9.07
N ASN A 93 1.97 20.58 8.15
CA ASN A 93 3.37 20.44 8.47
C ASN A 93 4.22 21.18 7.43
N GLY A 94 5.21 21.94 7.91
CA GLY A 94 6.25 22.57 7.13
C GLY A 94 7.60 21.87 7.36
N GLY A 95 8.50 21.95 6.38
CA GLY A 95 9.83 21.37 6.51
C GLY A 95 9.88 19.84 6.29
N GLY A 96 10.73 19.45 5.34
CA GLY A 96 10.91 18.07 4.91
C GLY A 96 10.70 17.93 3.40
N PHE A 97 11.66 18.38 2.58
CA PHE A 97 11.64 18.19 1.11
C PHE A 97 11.69 16.71 0.67
N HIS A 98 11.54 15.76 1.60
CA HIS A 98 11.66 14.34 1.38
C HIS A 98 10.58 13.62 2.19
N GLY A 99 9.87 12.67 1.57
CA GLY A 99 8.95 11.77 2.28
C GLY A 99 7.46 12.11 2.18
N TYR A 100 7.03 13.05 1.33
CA TYR A 100 5.61 13.43 1.22
C TYR A 100 4.75 12.26 0.75
N GLU A 101 5.25 11.51 -0.23
CA GLU A 101 4.60 10.34 -0.79
C GLU A 101 4.47 9.24 0.27
N GLU A 102 5.56 8.98 1.00
CA GLU A 102 5.59 8.03 2.11
C GLU A 102 4.61 8.41 3.22
N ALA A 103 4.57 9.69 3.60
CA ALA A 103 3.67 10.21 4.63
C ALA A 103 2.20 10.17 4.18
N ALA A 104 1.89 10.61 2.96
CA ALA A 104 0.54 10.59 2.41
C ALA A 104 0.01 9.16 2.27
N ALA A 105 0.86 8.23 1.84
CA ALA A 105 0.55 6.81 1.73
C ALA A 105 0.22 6.17 3.09
N GLN A 106 1.03 6.45 4.12
CA GLN A 106 0.77 6.00 5.50
C GLN A 106 -0.49 6.66 6.08
N GLY A 107 -0.65 7.97 5.90
CA GLY A 107 -1.81 8.73 6.36
C GLY A 107 -3.11 8.21 5.75
N LEU A 108 -3.10 7.85 4.46
CA LEU A 108 -4.23 7.21 3.80
C LEU A 108 -4.60 5.88 4.47
N VAL A 109 -3.65 4.99 4.70
CA VAL A 109 -3.92 3.68 5.34
C VAL A 109 -4.37 3.83 6.78
N ALA A 110 -3.75 4.74 7.54
CA ALA A 110 -4.14 5.05 8.90
C ALA A 110 -5.58 5.60 8.95
N GLY A 111 -5.92 6.55 8.07
CA GLY A 111 -7.27 7.10 7.96
C GLY A 111 -8.31 6.06 7.57
N LEU A 112 -8.00 5.19 6.59
CA LEU A 112 -8.85 4.07 6.21
C LEU A 112 -9.13 3.14 7.39
N ASN A 113 -8.09 2.73 8.11
CA ASN A 113 -8.23 1.83 9.25
C ASN A 113 -8.91 2.49 10.46
N ALA A 114 -8.73 3.80 10.66
CA ALA A 114 -9.48 4.56 11.65
C ALA A 114 -10.98 4.60 11.32
N ALA A 115 -11.34 4.83 10.06
CA ALA A 115 -12.73 4.81 9.60
C ALA A 115 -13.35 3.40 9.71
N LEU A 116 -12.62 2.35 9.34
CA LEU A 116 -13.05 0.96 9.48
C LEU A 116 -13.29 0.60 10.95
N ALA A 117 -12.38 0.97 11.85
CA ALA A 117 -12.52 0.74 13.29
C ALA A 117 -13.74 1.48 13.86
N ALA A 118 -13.95 2.75 13.50
CA ALA A 118 -15.13 3.52 13.91
C ALA A 118 -16.44 2.91 13.38
N GLY A 119 -16.39 2.22 12.24
CA GLY A 119 -17.50 1.46 11.66
C GLY A 119 -17.62 0.01 12.15
N GLY A 120 -16.80 -0.45 13.11
CA GLY A 120 -16.82 -1.82 13.61
C GLY A 120 -16.35 -2.88 12.61
N SER A 121 -15.58 -2.48 11.60
CA SER A 121 -15.00 -3.37 10.58
C SER A 121 -13.54 -3.70 10.89
N GLU A 122 -13.08 -4.85 10.41
CA GLU A 122 -11.68 -5.27 10.51
C GLU A 122 -10.75 -4.34 9.70
N PRO A 123 -9.50 -4.12 10.18
CA PRO A 123 -8.54 -3.28 9.48
C PRO A 123 -8.12 -3.92 8.15
N VAL A 124 -7.89 -3.07 7.15
CA VAL A 124 -7.28 -3.48 5.89
C VAL A 124 -5.76 -3.50 5.98
N VAL A 125 -5.16 -4.54 5.41
CA VAL A 125 -3.72 -4.67 5.21
C VAL A 125 -3.43 -4.65 3.71
N PHE A 126 -2.43 -3.86 3.32
CA PHE A 126 -1.87 -3.88 1.97
C PHE A 126 -0.58 -4.68 2.02
N ASP A 127 -0.55 -5.80 1.31
CA ASP A 127 0.63 -6.67 1.28
C ASP A 127 1.70 -6.11 0.30
N ARG A 128 2.90 -6.67 0.33
CA ARG A 128 4.01 -6.25 -0.55
C ARG A 128 3.73 -6.51 -2.03
N ALA A 129 2.81 -7.41 -2.36
CA ALA A 129 2.42 -7.73 -3.74
C ALA A 129 1.31 -6.80 -4.28
N ASP A 130 0.59 -6.10 -3.39
CA ASP A 130 -0.42 -5.12 -3.76
C ASP A 130 0.20 -3.84 -4.34
N GLY A 131 1.35 -3.41 -3.79
CA GLY A 131 1.99 -2.17 -4.20
C GLY A 131 3.13 -1.73 -3.30
N TYR A 132 3.83 -0.70 -3.77
CA TYR A 132 4.90 -0.02 -3.03
C TYR A 132 4.42 0.53 -1.66
N LEU A 133 3.13 0.85 -1.51
CA LEU A 133 2.50 1.15 -0.22
C LEU A 133 2.70 0.03 0.81
N GLY A 134 2.44 -1.22 0.43
CA GLY A 134 2.58 -2.38 1.31
C GLY A 134 4.05 -2.71 1.60
N VAL A 135 4.93 -2.55 0.59
CA VAL A 135 6.39 -2.68 0.76
C VAL A 135 6.91 -1.72 1.83
N MET A 136 6.53 -0.45 1.74
CA MET A 136 6.93 0.57 2.70
C MET A 136 6.47 0.26 4.12
N ILE A 137 5.18 -0.03 4.29
CA ILE A 137 4.60 -0.29 5.62
C ILE A 137 5.24 -1.54 6.23
N ASP A 138 5.42 -2.61 5.44
CA ASP A 138 6.04 -3.84 5.90
C ASP A 138 7.51 -3.64 6.29
N ASP A 139 8.29 -2.89 5.51
CA ASP A 139 9.69 -2.58 5.85
C ASP A 139 9.77 -1.80 7.17
N LEU A 140 8.95 -0.75 7.32
CA LEU A 140 8.92 0.09 8.52
C LEU A 140 8.56 -0.70 9.78
N VAL A 141 7.59 -1.60 9.70
CA VAL A 141 7.09 -2.38 10.85
C VAL A 141 7.99 -3.58 11.15
N THR A 142 8.59 -4.21 10.14
CA THR A 142 9.33 -5.48 10.30
C THR A 142 10.79 -5.27 10.61
N ARG A 143 11.45 -4.31 9.94
CA ARG A 143 12.90 -4.08 10.07
C ARG A 143 13.21 -2.96 11.05
N GLY A 144 12.26 -2.06 11.29
CA GLY A 144 12.56 -0.77 11.90
C GLY A 144 13.49 0.05 11.02
N ILE A 145 13.81 1.27 11.45
CA ILE A 145 14.72 2.16 10.71
C ILE A 145 15.72 2.81 11.66
N THR A 146 17.00 2.79 11.29
CA THR A 146 18.07 3.53 11.98
C THR A 146 18.34 4.89 11.35
N GLU A 147 17.89 5.08 10.10
CA GLU A 147 17.96 6.32 9.33
C GLU A 147 16.61 6.56 8.62
N PRO A 148 16.26 7.79 8.21
CA PRO A 148 14.98 8.06 7.56
C PRO A 148 14.72 7.15 6.35
N TYR A 149 13.60 6.42 6.37
CA TYR A 149 13.21 5.52 5.27
C TYR A 149 13.06 6.29 3.96
N ARG A 150 13.52 5.70 2.85
CA ARG A 150 13.33 6.23 1.50
C ARG A 150 12.84 5.15 0.57
N MET A 151 11.81 5.43 -0.21
CA MET A 151 11.27 4.44 -1.16
C MET A 151 12.31 3.95 -2.18
N PHE A 152 13.27 4.79 -2.56
CA PHE A 152 14.33 4.39 -3.49
C PHE A 152 15.29 3.32 -2.93
N THR A 153 15.41 3.21 -1.61
CA THR A 153 16.22 2.16 -0.97
C THR A 153 15.43 0.86 -0.72
N SER A 154 14.11 0.88 -0.94
CA SER A 154 13.25 -0.30 -0.78
C SER A 154 13.53 -1.33 -1.88
N ARG A 155 13.61 -2.61 -1.50
CA ARG A 155 13.69 -3.71 -2.45
C ARG A 155 12.31 -4.33 -2.62
N ALA A 156 11.61 -3.92 -3.67
CA ALA A 156 10.38 -4.57 -4.09
C ALA A 156 10.71 -5.80 -4.97
N GLU A 157 10.38 -6.98 -4.46
CA GLU A 157 10.60 -8.27 -5.13
C GLU A 157 9.79 -8.36 -6.44
N TYR A 158 8.63 -7.68 -6.48
CA TYR A 158 7.67 -7.72 -7.57
C TYR A 158 7.67 -6.45 -8.45
N ARG A 159 8.82 -5.76 -8.58
CA ARG A 159 8.92 -4.46 -9.29
C ARG A 159 8.35 -4.43 -10.72
N LEU A 160 8.30 -5.56 -11.43
CA LEU A 160 7.74 -5.66 -12.78
C LEU A 160 6.20 -5.70 -12.79
N THR A 161 5.60 -6.16 -11.69
CA THR A 161 4.17 -6.09 -11.40
C THR A 161 3.78 -4.74 -10.83
N LEU A 162 4.62 -4.17 -9.96
CA LEU A 162 4.33 -2.94 -9.20
C LEU A 162 4.66 -1.66 -9.98
N ARG A 163 4.11 -1.51 -11.18
CA ARG A 163 4.41 -0.37 -12.06
C ARG A 163 3.49 0.81 -11.77
N ALA A 164 3.94 2.01 -12.14
CA ALA A 164 3.12 3.21 -12.02
C ALA A 164 1.91 3.16 -12.97
N ASP A 165 2.09 2.65 -14.19
CA ASP A 165 1.05 2.58 -15.23
C ASP A 165 -0.14 1.67 -14.89
N ASN A 166 0.05 0.71 -13.98
CA ASN A 166 -0.98 -0.28 -13.62
C ASN A 166 -1.46 -0.18 -12.17
N ALA A 167 -1.11 0.90 -11.46
CA ALA A 167 -1.51 1.08 -10.06
C ALA A 167 -3.03 1.11 -9.88
N ASP A 168 -3.75 1.69 -10.84
CA ASP A 168 -5.21 1.70 -10.85
C ASP A 168 -5.79 0.30 -11.05
N GLN A 169 -5.20 -0.50 -11.94
CA GLN A 169 -5.59 -1.90 -12.19
C GLN A 169 -5.40 -2.78 -10.94
N ARG A 170 -4.38 -2.49 -10.13
CA ARG A 170 -4.08 -3.24 -8.90
C ARG A 170 -4.94 -2.82 -7.70
N LEU A 171 -5.18 -1.52 -7.52
CA LEU A 171 -5.66 -0.98 -6.25
C LEU A 171 -7.08 -0.41 -6.30
N THR A 172 -7.62 -0.06 -7.47
CA THR A 172 -8.90 0.66 -7.52
C THR A 172 -10.07 -0.21 -7.10
N ASP A 173 -10.14 -1.48 -7.51
CA ASP A 173 -11.18 -2.40 -7.06
C ASP A 173 -11.13 -2.63 -5.54
N LYS A 174 -9.93 -2.75 -4.97
CA LYS A 174 -9.73 -2.80 -3.51
C LYS A 174 -10.26 -1.52 -2.84
N GLY A 175 -9.95 -0.35 -3.40
CA GLY A 175 -10.47 0.94 -2.90
C GLY A 175 -11.99 1.09 -3.03
N ILE A 176 -12.60 0.54 -4.08
CA ILE A 176 -14.06 0.49 -4.25
C ILE A 176 -14.67 -0.39 -3.15
N ALA A 177 -14.10 -1.58 -2.91
CA ALA A 177 -14.57 -2.49 -1.86
C ALA A 177 -14.45 -1.87 -0.45
N LEU A 178 -13.43 -1.04 -0.22
CA LEU A 178 -13.23 -0.30 1.03
C LEU A 178 -14.08 0.98 1.14
N GLY A 179 -14.81 1.37 0.09
CA GLY A 179 -15.64 2.57 0.08
C GLY A 179 -14.89 3.89 -0.05
N CYS A 180 -13.58 3.88 -0.36
CA CYS A 180 -12.76 5.10 -0.47
C CYS A 180 -12.62 5.63 -1.91
N VAL A 181 -13.25 4.96 -2.89
CA VAL A 181 -13.27 5.38 -4.30
C VAL A 181 -14.66 5.85 -4.70
N GLY A 182 -14.78 7.13 -5.06
CA GLY A 182 -16.04 7.73 -5.50
C GLY A 182 -16.58 7.17 -6.83
N GLN A 183 -17.89 7.34 -7.05
CA GLN A 183 -18.63 6.74 -8.17
C GLN A 183 -18.05 7.09 -9.54
N THR A 184 -17.69 8.36 -9.79
CA THR A 184 -17.11 8.80 -11.07
C THR A 184 -15.83 8.05 -11.41
N ARG A 185 -14.95 7.83 -10.41
CA ARG A 185 -13.70 7.08 -10.60
C ARG A 185 -13.97 5.59 -10.78
N SER A 186 -14.91 5.02 -10.03
CA SER A 186 -15.33 3.62 -10.17
C SER A 186 -15.87 3.31 -11.57
N LEU A 187 -16.70 4.17 -12.14
CA LEU A 187 -17.25 4.01 -13.49
C LEU A 187 -16.15 4.06 -14.56
N ARG A 188 -15.25 5.05 -14.47
CA ARG A 188 -14.09 5.16 -15.37
C ARG A 188 -13.19 3.93 -15.28
N HIS A 189 -12.91 3.44 -14.07
CA HIS A 189 -12.11 2.26 -13.85
C HIS A 189 -12.71 1.02 -14.49
N ARG A 190 -14.01 0.75 -14.25
CA ARG A 190 -14.72 -0.40 -14.84
C ARG A 190 -14.73 -0.35 -16.36
N ALA A 191 -14.97 0.82 -16.95
CA ALA A 191 -14.93 1.00 -18.40
C ALA A 191 -13.52 0.72 -18.98
N LYS A 192 -12.46 1.25 -18.34
CA LYS A 192 -11.07 0.98 -18.72
C LYS A 192 -10.75 -0.52 -18.63
N MET A 193 -11.10 -1.17 -17.52
CA MET A 193 -10.83 -2.61 -17.33
C MET A 193 -11.59 -3.48 -18.35
N ALA A 194 -12.84 -3.16 -18.65
CA ALA A 194 -13.60 -3.86 -19.69
C ALA A 194 -12.96 -3.71 -21.08
N ALA A 195 -12.54 -2.49 -21.44
CA ALA A 195 -11.86 -2.23 -22.71
C ALA A 195 -10.51 -2.96 -22.81
N LEU A 196 -9.69 -2.93 -21.74
CA LEU A 196 -8.42 -3.67 -21.68
C LEU A 196 -8.64 -5.18 -21.84
N ASN A 197 -9.61 -5.75 -21.13
CA ASN A 197 -9.90 -7.18 -21.20
C ASN A 197 -10.41 -7.60 -22.58
N ALA A 198 -11.29 -6.81 -23.19
CA ALA A 198 -11.79 -7.06 -24.55
C ALA A 198 -10.66 -6.97 -25.58
N ALA A 199 -9.82 -5.93 -25.50
CA ALA A 199 -8.66 -5.75 -26.38
C ALA A 199 -7.66 -6.91 -26.23
N LYS A 200 -7.35 -7.31 -25.00
CA LYS A 200 -6.46 -8.44 -24.70
C LYS A 200 -7.02 -9.78 -25.22
N ALA A 201 -8.31 -10.02 -25.07
CA ALA A 201 -8.95 -11.21 -25.61
C ALA A 201 -8.87 -11.22 -27.15
N ARG A 202 -9.11 -10.06 -27.79
CA ARG A 202 -9.04 -9.93 -29.25
C ARG A 202 -7.63 -10.20 -29.76
N THR A 203 -6.61 -9.54 -29.21
CA THR A 203 -5.21 -9.71 -29.64
C THR A 203 -4.67 -11.12 -29.37
N LYS A 204 -5.20 -11.83 -28.36
CA LYS A 204 -4.88 -13.25 -28.15
C LYS A 204 -5.52 -14.19 -29.18
N SER A 205 -6.70 -13.85 -29.69
CA SER A 205 -7.41 -14.67 -30.70
C SER A 205 -6.79 -14.58 -32.09
N LEU A 206 -6.17 -13.45 -32.41
CA LEU A 206 -5.53 -13.20 -33.69
C LEU A 206 -4.13 -13.79 -33.69
N THR A 207 -3.88 -14.76 -34.56
CA THR A 207 -2.61 -15.51 -34.56
C THR A 207 -2.08 -15.68 -35.97
N LEU A 208 -0.75 -15.76 -36.09
CA LEU A 208 -0.06 -16.05 -37.34
C LEU A 208 1.16 -16.96 -37.10
N THR A 209 1.62 -17.60 -38.16
CA THR A 209 2.86 -18.37 -38.22
C THR A 209 4.03 -17.48 -38.67
N PRO A 210 5.30 -17.87 -38.42
CA PRO A 210 6.46 -17.11 -38.89
C PRO A 210 6.46 -16.85 -40.41
N ASN A 211 5.95 -17.81 -41.20
CA ASN A 211 5.85 -17.68 -42.65
C ASN A 211 4.79 -16.67 -43.09
N GLU A 212 3.68 -16.56 -42.35
CA GLU A 212 2.66 -15.54 -42.58
C GLU A 212 3.17 -14.16 -42.16
N ALA A 213 3.86 -14.06 -41.02
CA ALA A 213 4.47 -12.81 -40.55
C ALA A 213 5.47 -12.23 -41.56
N ALA A 214 6.27 -13.08 -42.22
CA ALA A 214 7.23 -12.66 -43.23
C ALA A 214 6.59 -11.91 -44.41
N ARG A 215 5.31 -12.19 -44.74
CA ARG A 215 4.57 -11.47 -45.80
C ARG A 215 4.30 -10.01 -45.45
N TYR A 216 4.34 -9.69 -44.15
CA TYR A 216 4.17 -8.34 -43.61
C TYR A 216 5.50 -7.72 -43.17
N GLY A 217 6.63 -8.32 -43.55
CA GLY A 217 7.96 -7.82 -43.20
C GLY A 217 8.40 -8.10 -41.75
N LEU A 218 7.67 -8.92 -41.00
CA LEU A 218 8.06 -9.30 -39.64
C LEU A 218 9.03 -10.49 -39.65
N ALA A 219 10.24 -10.28 -39.13
CA ALA A 219 11.26 -11.32 -38.97
C ALA A 219 11.06 -12.07 -37.64
N LEU A 220 10.41 -13.24 -37.71
CA LEU A 220 10.25 -14.15 -36.57
C LEU A 220 11.12 -15.40 -36.72
N ASN A 221 11.44 -16.05 -35.60
CA ASN A 221 12.11 -17.35 -35.61
C ASN A 221 11.27 -18.37 -36.39
N LYS A 222 11.89 -19.06 -37.35
CA LYS A 222 11.22 -20.05 -38.23
C LYS A 222 11.02 -21.40 -37.53
N ASP A 223 10.41 -21.38 -36.35
CA ASP A 223 10.13 -22.56 -35.52
C ASP A 223 8.75 -23.17 -35.77
N GLY A 224 7.96 -22.59 -36.69
CA GLY A 224 6.62 -23.05 -37.03
C GLY A 224 5.55 -22.76 -35.96
N GLN A 225 5.91 -22.15 -34.83
CA GLN A 225 4.96 -21.88 -33.75
C GLN A 225 4.06 -20.69 -34.09
N ARG A 226 2.74 -20.87 -33.94
CA ARG A 226 1.78 -19.77 -34.04
C ARG A 226 1.96 -18.83 -32.85
N ARG A 227 1.96 -17.53 -33.13
CA ARG A 227 2.03 -16.46 -32.15
C ARG A 227 0.83 -15.54 -32.32
N SER A 228 0.25 -15.14 -31.21
CA SER A 228 -0.84 -14.17 -31.18
C SER A 228 -0.35 -12.74 -31.36
N ALA A 229 -1.22 -11.82 -31.78
CA ALA A 229 -0.90 -10.40 -31.84
C ALA A 229 -0.40 -9.87 -30.49
N PHE A 230 -0.96 -10.39 -29.39
CA PHE A 230 -0.51 -10.08 -28.03
C PHE A 230 0.92 -10.55 -27.76
N GLU A 231 1.29 -11.76 -28.18
CA GLU A 231 2.66 -12.28 -28.01
C GLU A 231 3.67 -11.57 -28.92
N LEU A 232 3.24 -11.11 -30.09
CA LEU A 232 4.08 -10.34 -31.01
C LEU A 232 4.44 -8.96 -30.43
N LEU A 233 3.54 -8.31 -29.68
CA LEU A 233 3.82 -7.05 -28.98
C LEU A 233 4.89 -7.19 -27.87
N ALA A 234 5.26 -8.40 -27.47
CA ALA A 234 6.35 -8.62 -26.54
C ALA A 234 7.74 -8.47 -27.20
N TYR A 235 7.82 -8.47 -28.53
CA TYR A 235 9.07 -8.26 -29.26
C TYR A 235 9.41 -6.76 -29.29
N PRO A 236 10.65 -6.35 -28.95
CA PRO A 236 11.03 -4.94 -28.89
C PRO A 236 10.80 -4.14 -30.18
N GLU A 237 10.95 -4.81 -31.33
CA GLU A 237 10.85 -4.23 -32.67
C GLU A 237 9.41 -4.20 -33.23
N ILE A 238 8.43 -4.73 -32.48
CA ILE A 238 7.04 -4.85 -32.92
C ILE A 238 6.16 -3.99 -32.00
N GLY A 239 5.69 -2.86 -32.52
CA GLY A 239 4.76 -1.97 -31.86
C GLY A 239 3.33 -2.12 -32.36
N TRP A 240 2.46 -1.27 -31.84
CA TRP A 240 1.05 -1.25 -32.23
C TRP A 240 0.84 -0.97 -33.73
N SER A 241 1.70 -0.16 -34.36
CA SER A 241 1.63 0.18 -35.79
C SER A 241 1.77 -1.05 -36.69
N GLU A 242 2.71 -1.93 -36.39
CA GLU A 242 2.96 -3.14 -37.17
C GLU A 242 1.81 -4.14 -37.00
N ILE A 243 1.33 -4.30 -35.77
CA ILE A 243 0.19 -5.16 -35.43
C ILE A 243 -1.09 -4.70 -36.14
N HIS A 244 -1.34 -3.39 -36.13
CA HIS A 244 -2.46 -2.78 -36.84
C HIS A 244 -2.37 -3.00 -38.37
N GLY A 245 -1.17 -2.94 -38.95
CA GLY A 245 -0.95 -3.22 -40.38
C GLY A 245 -1.31 -4.65 -40.80
N ILE A 246 -1.23 -5.60 -39.87
CA ILE A 246 -1.55 -7.02 -40.10
C ILE A 246 -3.04 -7.30 -39.85
N TRP A 247 -3.59 -6.71 -38.79
CA TRP A 247 -4.99 -6.86 -38.41
C TRP A 247 -5.68 -5.49 -38.29
N PRO A 248 -6.19 -4.93 -39.41
CA PRO A 248 -6.81 -3.60 -39.43
C PRO A 248 -8.03 -3.45 -38.51
N GLU A 249 -8.68 -4.56 -38.18
CA GLU A 249 -9.77 -4.64 -37.20
C GLU A 249 -9.37 -4.19 -35.78
N LEU A 250 -8.07 -4.14 -35.47
CA LEU A 250 -7.57 -3.58 -34.20
C LEU A 250 -7.63 -2.05 -34.16
N SER A 251 -7.95 -1.38 -35.28
CA SER A 251 -8.20 0.08 -35.35
C SER A 251 -9.32 0.56 -34.42
N ALA A 252 -10.25 -0.33 -34.05
CA ALA A 252 -11.36 0.00 -33.16
C ALA A 252 -10.93 0.15 -31.68
N ILE A 253 -9.70 -0.24 -31.33
CA ILE A 253 -9.19 -0.16 -29.97
C ILE A 253 -8.66 1.26 -29.72
N ASP A 254 -9.11 1.87 -28.63
CA ASP A 254 -8.68 3.19 -28.21
C ASP A 254 -7.14 3.26 -28.02
N PRO A 255 -6.46 4.33 -28.48
CA PRO A 255 -5.01 4.46 -28.39
C PRO A 255 -4.43 4.34 -26.97
N ALA A 256 -5.14 4.82 -25.94
CA ALA A 256 -4.67 4.70 -24.57
C ALA A 256 -4.76 3.25 -24.06
N ILE A 257 -5.75 2.49 -24.52
CA ILE A 257 -5.89 1.05 -24.26
C ILE A 257 -4.82 0.26 -25.00
N ALA A 258 -4.56 0.60 -26.27
CA ALA A 258 -3.49 0.00 -27.07
C ALA A 258 -2.12 0.18 -26.42
N ALA A 259 -1.79 1.38 -25.94
CA ALA A 259 -0.53 1.66 -25.25
C ALA A 259 -0.37 0.82 -23.97
N HIS A 260 -1.42 0.69 -23.16
CA HIS A 260 -1.39 -0.19 -21.98
C HIS A 260 -1.25 -1.66 -22.38
N LEU A 261 -1.91 -2.10 -23.44
CA LEU A 261 -1.84 -3.47 -23.90
C LEU A 261 -0.44 -3.85 -24.41
N GLU A 262 0.24 -2.92 -25.07
CA GLU A 262 1.64 -3.07 -25.49
C GLU A 262 2.57 -3.18 -24.28
N ILE A 263 2.40 -2.32 -23.27
CA ILE A 263 3.14 -2.41 -22.00
C ILE A 263 2.90 -3.79 -21.36
N ASP A 264 1.63 -4.21 -21.23
CA ASP A 264 1.28 -5.49 -20.62
C ASP A 264 1.88 -6.68 -21.39
N ALA A 265 1.89 -6.64 -22.72
CA ALA A 265 2.50 -7.68 -23.55
C ALA A 265 4.01 -7.80 -23.32
N LYS A 266 4.73 -6.66 -23.29
CA LYS A 266 6.17 -6.61 -23.01
C LYS A 266 6.51 -7.21 -21.65
N TYR A 267 5.66 -6.99 -20.64
CA TYR A 267 5.87 -7.52 -19.30
C TYR A 267 5.30 -8.93 -19.07
N ASP A 268 4.34 -9.42 -19.88
CA ASP A 268 3.63 -10.70 -19.68
C ASP A 268 4.57 -11.90 -19.51
N ILE A 269 5.67 -11.93 -20.28
CA ILE A 269 6.70 -12.99 -20.22
C ILE A 269 7.36 -13.04 -18.84
N TYR A 270 7.68 -11.86 -18.28
CA TYR A 270 8.32 -11.75 -16.97
C TYR A 270 7.33 -11.95 -15.83
N LEU A 271 6.08 -11.48 -16.01
CA LEU A 271 5.02 -11.56 -15.01
C LEU A 271 4.58 -13.01 -14.76
N LYS A 272 4.52 -13.86 -15.79
CA LYS A 272 4.16 -15.28 -15.63
C LYS A 272 5.05 -16.02 -14.63
N ARG A 273 6.33 -15.66 -14.52
CA ARG A 273 7.24 -16.22 -13.52
C ARG A 273 6.93 -15.68 -12.11
N GLN A 274 6.55 -14.41 -12.00
CA GLN A 274 6.26 -13.76 -10.72
C GLN A 274 4.90 -14.16 -10.11
N VAL A 275 3.91 -14.60 -10.90
CA VAL A 275 2.60 -15.01 -10.37
C VAL A 275 2.74 -16.15 -9.34
N ALA A 276 3.51 -17.19 -9.69
CA ALA A 276 3.73 -18.31 -8.77
C ALA A 276 4.45 -17.88 -7.48
N ASP A 277 5.38 -16.92 -7.60
CA ASP A 277 6.10 -16.36 -6.45
C ASP A 277 5.18 -15.52 -5.56
N VAL A 278 4.26 -14.72 -6.15
CA VAL A 278 3.25 -13.96 -5.41
C VAL A 278 2.28 -14.89 -4.68
N ASP A 279 1.84 -15.97 -5.34
CA ASP A 279 0.93 -16.94 -4.74
C ASP A 279 1.62 -17.71 -3.60
N ALA A 280 2.90 -18.04 -3.74
CA ALA A 280 3.69 -18.61 -2.65
C ALA A 280 3.83 -17.64 -1.48
N PHE A 281 4.18 -16.39 -1.75
CA PHE A 281 4.27 -15.33 -0.76
C PHE A 281 2.96 -15.13 0.00
N ARG A 282 1.83 -15.01 -0.70
CA ARG A 282 0.51 -14.82 -0.07
C ARG A 282 0.09 -16.01 0.78
N ARG A 283 0.47 -17.23 0.40
CA ARG A 283 0.26 -18.41 1.24
C ARG A 283 1.04 -18.32 2.55
N ASP A 284 2.30 -17.89 2.51
CA ASP A 284 3.15 -17.76 3.68
C ASP A 284 2.74 -16.57 4.57
N GLU A 285 2.28 -15.46 3.97
CA GLU A 285 1.65 -14.34 4.69
C GLU A 285 0.33 -14.74 5.35
N GLY A 286 -0.45 -15.63 4.73
CA GLY A 286 -1.68 -16.17 5.33
C GLY A 286 -1.45 -17.04 6.56
N LEU A 287 -0.22 -17.49 6.83
CA LEU A 287 0.11 -18.28 8.02
C LEU A 287 0.31 -17.38 9.23
N ILE A 288 -0.78 -17.11 9.94
CA ILE A 288 -0.78 -16.25 11.13
C ILE A 288 -0.02 -16.92 12.29
N LEU A 289 0.97 -16.20 12.79
CA LEU A 289 1.64 -16.45 14.06
C LEU A 289 0.83 -15.73 15.14
N GLY A 290 0.07 -16.49 15.92
CA GLY A 290 -0.62 -15.95 17.10
C GLY A 290 0.37 -15.67 18.24
N ASN A 291 -0.12 -15.63 19.47
CA ASN A 291 0.71 -15.56 20.68
C ASN A 291 1.43 -16.90 20.92
N ILE A 292 2.41 -17.21 20.09
CA ILE A 292 3.28 -18.37 20.23
C ILE A 292 4.29 -18.06 21.32
N ASP A 293 4.47 -19.02 22.23
CA ASP A 293 5.64 -19.06 23.09
C ASP A 293 6.79 -19.67 22.29
N TYR A 294 7.68 -18.83 21.77
CA TYR A 294 8.81 -19.29 20.98
C TYR A 294 9.81 -20.10 21.81
N SER A 295 9.76 -20.05 23.15
CA SER A 295 10.57 -20.90 24.04
C SER A 295 10.10 -22.35 24.03
N ALA A 296 8.83 -22.61 23.68
CA ALA A 296 8.26 -23.95 23.62
C ALA A 296 8.43 -24.66 22.26
N VAL A 297 8.93 -23.96 21.23
CA VAL A 297 9.07 -24.52 19.87
C VAL A 297 10.34 -25.39 19.78
N PRO A 298 10.25 -26.72 19.64
CA PRO A 298 11.43 -27.58 19.61
C PRO A 298 12.24 -27.36 18.33
N GLY A 299 13.58 -27.36 18.44
CA GLY A 299 14.48 -27.25 17.27
C GLY A 299 14.83 -25.83 16.84
N LEU A 300 14.17 -24.79 17.37
CA LEU A 300 14.63 -23.41 17.16
C LEU A 300 15.91 -23.12 17.96
N SER A 301 16.90 -22.50 17.31
CA SER A 301 18.11 -22.00 17.96
C SER A 301 17.78 -20.83 18.89
N ASN A 302 18.65 -20.57 19.87
CA ASN A 302 18.46 -19.45 20.81
C ASN A 302 18.46 -18.08 20.09
N GLU A 303 19.26 -17.93 19.03
CA GLU A 303 19.29 -16.71 18.21
C GLU A 303 17.96 -16.52 17.46
N ALA A 304 17.42 -17.58 16.84
CA ALA A 304 16.14 -17.51 16.15
C ALA A 304 14.99 -17.20 17.11
N ARG A 305 15.00 -17.80 18.32
CA ARG A 305 14.00 -17.50 19.36
C ARG A 305 14.08 -16.05 19.81
N SER A 306 15.28 -15.57 20.13
CA SER A 306 15.49 -14.18 20.57
C SER A 306 14.97 -13.19 19.54
N ARG A 307 15.24 -13.43 18.25
CA ARG A 307 14.74 -12.58 17.16
C ARG A 307 13.22 -12.63 16.99
N LEU A 308 12.62 -13.82 16.99
CA LEU A 308 11.16 -13.97 16.89
C LEU A 308 10.45 -13.35 18.10
N GLU A 309 11.03 -13.49 19.28
CA GLU A 309 10.51 -12.92 20.53
C GLU A 309 10.60 -11.40 20.55
N ALA A 310 11.72 -10.83 20.07
CA ALA A 310 11.90 -9.39 19.97
C ALA A 310 10.99 -8.75 18.91
N ALA A 311 10.87 -9.39 17.74
CA ALA A 311 10.12 -8.83 16.61
C ALA A 311 8.61 -9.13 16.65
N ARG A 312 8.18 -10.17 17.38
CA ARG A 312 6.78 -10.66 17.45
C ARG A 312 6.05 -10.62 16.08
N PRO A 313 6.59 -11.28 15.04
CA PRO A 313 5.99 -11.21 13.71
C PRO A 313 4.58 -11.82 13.71
N ARG A 314 3.65 -11.18 13.00
CA ARG A 314 2.25 -11.61 12.87
C ARG A 314 2.08 -12.79 11.93
N THR A 315 3.00 -13.00 10.98
CA THR A 315 2.89 -14.03 9.95
C THR A 315 4.23 -14.74 9.73
N VAL A 316 4.19 -15.98 9.23
CA VAL A 316 5.42 -16.71 8.83
C VAL A 316 6.14 -15.96 7.71
N GLY A 317 5.39 -15.38 6.78
CA GLY A 317 5.93 -14.50 5.74
C GLY A 317 6.74 -13.34 6.33
N GLN A 318 6.20 -12.62 7.31
CA GLN A 318 6.91 -11.55 8.01
C GLN A 318 8.17 -12.05 8.73
N ALA A 319 8.07 -13.20 9.41
CA ALA A 319 9.22 -13.82 10.07
C ALA A 319 10.36 -14.15 9.09
N CYS A 320 10.04 -14.51 7.83
CA CYS A 320 11.03 -14.81 6.79
C CYS A 320 11.92 -13.62 6.43
N ARG A 321 11.44 -12.40 6.66
CA ARG A 321 12.16 -11.16 6.32
C ARG A 321 12.98 -10.57 7.46
N LEU A 322 12.93 -11.19 8.65
CA LEU A 322 13.76 -10.80 9.77
C LEU A 322 15.22 -11.18 9.53
N ASP A 323 16.13 -10.25 9.80
CA ASP A 323 17.55 -10.47 9.54
C ASP A 323 18.09 -11.65 10.34
N GLY A 324 18.73 -12.58 9.63
CA GLY A 324 19.36 -13.77 10.19
C GLY A 324 18.40 -14.87 10.67
N LEU A 325 17.12 -14.82 10.30
CA LEU A 325 16.25 -16.00 10.39
C LEU A 325 16.49 -16.93 9.18
N THR A 326 16.75 -18.21 9.45
CA THR A 326 17.09 -19.19 8.42
C THR A 326 15.85 -19.91 7.89
N PRO A 327 15.87 -20.41 6.64
CA PRO A 327 14.78 -21.24 6.11
C PRO A 327 14.47 -22.47 6.98
N ALA A 328 15.49 -23.05 7.64
CA ALA A 328 15.31 -24.15 8.58
C ALA A 328 14.47 -23.74 9.80
N ALA A 329 14.74 -22.57 10.38
CA ALA A 329 13.95 -22.04 11.50
C ALA A 329 12.49 -21.77 11.11
N LEU A 330 12.26 -21.24 9.91
CA LEU A 330 10.90 -21.04 9.37
C LEU A 330 10.18 -22.36 9.13
N GLY A 331 10.88 -23.39 8.61
CA GLY A 331 10.34 -24.73 8.44
C GLY A 331 9.91 -25.38 9.76
N ILE A 332 10.71 -25.21 10.81
CA ILE A 332 10.39 -25.67 12.17
C ILE A 332 9.14 -24.95 12.69
N LEU A 333 9.07 -23.63 12.52
CA LEU A 333 7.93 -22.82 12.96
C LEU A 333 6.63 -23.20 12.22
N ALA A 334 6.68 -23.37 10.90
CA ALA A 334 5.52 -23.78 10.10
C ALA A 334 5.06 -25.21 10.45
N ALA A 335 5.99 -26.13 10.71
CA ALA A 335 5.67 -27.48 11.16
C ALA A 335 5.01 -27.48 12.55
N TYR A 336 5.52 -26.67 13.48
CA TYR A 336 4.95 -26.49 14.80
C TYR A 336 3.51 -25.96 14.74
N LEU A 337 3.26 -24.91 13.93
CA LEU A 337 1.93 -24.35 13.70
C LEU A 337 0.94 -25.41 13.19
N ARG A 338 1.31 -26.17 12.15
CA ARG A 338 0.44 -27.21 11.58
C ARG A 338 0.10 -28.30 12.61
N ARG A 339 1.06 -28.63 13.50
CA ARG A 339 0.84 -29.60 14.58
C ARG A 339 -0.12 -29.06 15.64
N GLU A 340 0.03 -27.81 16.07
CA GLU A 340 -0.90 -27.17 17.02
C GLU A 340 -2.31 -27.07 16.44
N THR A 341 -2.47 -26.69 15.17
CA THR A 341 -3.80 -26.62 14.52
C THR A 341 -4.47 -27.99 14.49
N ARG A 342 -3.74 -29.06 14.14
CA ARG A 342 -4.29 -30.43 14.19
C ARG A 342 -4.65 -30.85 15.61
N ARG A 343 -3.83 -30.52 16.61
CA ARG A 343 -4.10 -30.85 18.01
C ARG A 343 -5.37 -30.15 18.51
N LYS A 344 -5.55 -28.87 18.17
CA LYS A 344 -6.76 -28.12 18.52
C LYS A 344 -8.01 -28.67 17.82
N ALA A 345 -7.91 -29.04 16.54
CA ALA A 345 -9.00 -29.67 15.80
C ALA A 345 -9.40 -31.05 16.37
N ALA A 346 -8.42 -31.84 16.84
CA ALA A 346 -8.68 -33.14 17.47
C ALA A 346 -9.21 -33.02 18.92
N ALA A 347 -9.06 -31.87 19.57
CA ALA A 347 -9.52 -31.60 20.93
C ALA A 347 -10.91 -30.95 21.00
N GLN A 348 -11.51 -30.58 19.87
CA GLN A 348 -12.88 -30.06 19.80
C GLN A 348 -13.89 -31.23 19.70
N PRO A 349 -14.83 -31.39 20.65
CA PRO A 349 -15.88 -32.39 20.53
C PRO A 349 -16.80 -32.06 19.34
N PRO A 350 -17.42 -33.07 18.70
CA PRO A 350 -18.30 -32.85 17.55
C PRO A 350 -19.44 -31.90 17.96
N ALA A 351 -19.67 -30.88 17.13
CA ALA A 351 -20.73 -29.91 17.34
C ALA A 351 -22.08 -30.63 17.42
N THR A 352 -22.68 -30.63 18.61
CA THR A 352 -24.07 -31.07 18.81
C THR A 352 -24.97 -30.12 18.04
N SER A 353 -25.58 -30.65 16.98
CA SER A 353 -26.73 -30.07 16.29
C SER A 353 -27.89 -29.95 17.29
N ALA A 354 -28.37 -28.72 17.51
CA ALA A 354 -29.68 -28.46 18.12
C ALA A 354 -30.68 -28.09 17.02
#